data_AF-A0A831NSQ6-F1
#
_entry.id   AF-A0A831NSQ6-F1
#
_cell.length_a   1.000
_cell.length_b   1.000
_cell.length_c   1.000
_cell.angle_alpha   90.00
_cell.angle_beta   90.00
_cell.angle_gamma   90.00
#
_symmetry.space_group_name_H-M   'P 1'
#
loop_
_entity.id
_entity.type
_entity.pdbx_description
1 polymer ?
#
loop_
_entity_poly.entity_id
_entity_poly.type
_entity_poly.pdbx_seq_one_letter_code
_entity_poly.pdbx_strand_id
1 'polypeptide(L)'
;MEKDERGGGASRFTGERGKLLVVLILSLLIISSTIAVFILWGGEEGDKYDKMMGDEASPNPYRLTISEIYLGEGEEYFEIYVGEGDGNGTIKLKVTTYDENPFTLPAVTPSRGFSYIVVYSGEGESDTDLSDGVARIFLNIDGDFLEESDELGLYDEKDRLIDFVRWGGGGGDRAR
;
A
#
# COMPACT_ATOMS: atom_id res chain seq x y z
N MET A 1 4.90 -78.92 -27.01
CA MET A 1 4.45 -78.42 -25.71
C MET A 1 5.68 -78.37 -24.83
N GLU A 2 6.47 -77.30 -24.89
CA GLU A 2 7.40 -76.91 -23.82
C GLU A 2 7.77 -75.44 -24.00
N LYS A 3 7.94 -74.73 -22.87
CA LYS A 3 7.72 -73.30 -22.69
C LYS A 3 8.92 -72.43 -23.04
N ASP A 4 8.62 -71.20 -23.47
CA ASP A 4 9.51 -70.04 -23.48
C ASP A 4 10.21 -69.85 -22.12
N GLU A 5 11.54 -69.84 -22.13
CA GLU A 5 12.32 -69.27 -21.04
C GLU A 5 12.55 -67.78 -21.28
N ARG A 6 11.93 -66.98 -20.40
CA ARG A 6 12.17 -65.54 -20.26
C ARG A 6 13.58 -65.34 -19.70
N GLY A 7 14.51 -64.87 -20.54
CA GLY A 7 15.80 -64.32 -20.12
C GLY A 7 15.69 -62.83 -19.81
N GLY A 8 15.83 -62.48 -18.54
CA GLY A 8 15.54 -61.18 -17.95
C GLY A 8 16.25 -59.97 -18.56
N GLY A 9 15.50 -58.87 -18.61
CA GLY A 9 16.03 -57.52 -18.72
C GLY A 9 16.71 -57.03 -17.43
N ALA A 10 17.17 -55.78 -17.50
CA ALA A 10 17.91 -55.02 -16.49
C ALA A 10 19.42 -55.32 -16.43
N SER A 11 20.13 -54.97 -17.51
CA SER A 11 21.59 -54.76 -17.45
C SER A 11 21.90 -53.27 -17.46
N ARG A 12 22.69 -52.86 -16.46
CA ARG A 12 23.56 -51.68 -16.38
C ARG A 12 22.97 -50.34 -15.96
N PHE A 13 22.75 -50.21 -14.65
CA PHE A 13 22.97 -48.96 -13.91
C PHE A 13 23.91 -49.12 -12.70
N THR A 14 24.81 -50.12 -12.72
CA THR A 14 25.67 -50.47 -11.56
C THR A 14 27.13 -50.00 -11.67
N GLY A 15 27.52 -49.32 -12.75
CA GLY A 15 28.86 -48.71 -12.90
C GLY A 15 28.94 -47.30 -12.34
N GLU A 16 30.15 -46.77 -12.12
CA GLU A 16 30.37 -45.39 -11.61
C GLU A 16 29.58 -44.33 -12.39
N ARG A 17 29.43 -44.50 -13.71
CA ARG A 17 28.62 -43.63 -14.57
C ARG A 17 27.12 -43.67 -14.26
N GLY A 18 26.60 -44.82 -13.84
CA GLY A 18 25.21 -44.98 -13.41
C GLY A 18 24.97 -44.31 -12.06
N LYS A 19 25.92 -44.44 -11.12
CA LYS A 19 25.88 -43.72 -9.84
C LYS A 19 25.94 -42.20 -10.03
N LEU A 20 26.81 -41.72 -10.93
CA LEU A 20 26.92 -40.30 -11.26
C LEU A 20 25.62 -39.74 -11.86
N LEU A 21 24.98 -40.51 -12.75
CA LEU A 21 23.70 -40.13 -13.36
C LEU A 21 22.58 -40.03 -12.31
N VAL A 22 22.53 -40.98 -11.37
CA VAL A 22 21.55 -40.98 -10.26
C VAL A 22 21.77 -39.78 -9.35
N VAL A 23 23.02 -39.46 -9.01
CA VAL A 23 23.34 -38.27 -8.19
C VAL A 23 22.92 -36.99 -8.92
N LEU A 24 23.19 -36.87 -10.22
CA LEU A 24 22.77 -35.72 -11.03
C LEU A 24 21.25 -35.52 -11.04
N ILE A 25 20.49 -36.60 -11.21
CA ILE A 25 19.02 -36.57 -11.20
C ILE A 25 18.50 -36.15 -9.83
N LEU A 26 19.05 -36.71 -8.75
CA LEU A 26 18.66 -36.36 -7.38
C LEU A 26 18.99 -34.90 -7.07
N SER A 27 20.16 -34.40 -7.46
CA SER A 27 20.53 -32.99 -7.29
C SER A 27 19.59 -32.04 -8.04
N LEU A 28 19.23 -32.38 -9.28
CA LEU A 28 18.27 -31.61 -10.08
C LEU A 28 16.87 -31.58 -9.44
N LEU A 29 16.41 -32.70 -8.90
CA LEU A 29 15.12 -32.78 -8.19
C LEU A 29 15.12 -31.97 -6.90
N ILE A 30 16.22 -31.98 -6.15
CA ILE A 30 16.36 -31.17 -4.94
C ILE A 30 16.31 -29.69 -5.32
N ILE A 31 17.13 -29.24 -6.27
CA ILE A 31 17.19 -27.84 -6.74
C ILE A 31 15.83 -27.38 -7.28
N SER A 32 15.14 -28.21 -8.07
CA SER A 32 13.81 -27.85 -8.60
C SER A 32 12.77 -27.75 -7.49
N SER A 33 12.85 -28.60 -6.46
CA SER A 33 11.96 -28.51 -5.30
C SER A 33 12.22 -27.26 -4.46
N THR A 34 13.48 -26.85 -4.25
CA THR A 34 13.80 -25.63 -3.51
C THR A 34 13.33 -24.39 -4.26
N ILE A 35 13.50 -24.35 -5.58
CA ILE A 35 12.98 -23.26 -6.41
C ILE A 35 11.45 -23.24 -6.39
N ALA A 36 10.80 -24.39 -6.49
CA ALA A 36 9.35 -24.48 -6.42
C ALA A 36 8.80 -24.01 -5.07
N VAL A 37 9.45 -24.35 -3.95
CA VAL A 37 9.10 -23.84 -2.62
C VAL A 37 9.30 -22.33 -2.55
N PHE A 38 10.41 -21.79 -3.06
CA PHE A 38 10.63 -20.34 -3.11
C PHE A 38 9.60 -19.60 -3.99
N ILE A 39 9.13 -20.19 -5.08
CA ILE A 39 8.11 -19.57 -5.94
C ILE A 39 6.71 -19.70 -5.32
N LEU A 40 6.40 -20.83 -4.69
CA LEU A 40 5.07 -21.08 -4.10
C LEU A 40 4.89 -20.41 -2.75
N TRP A 41 5.96 -20.18 -1.99
CA TRP A 41 5.92 -19.59 -0.64
C TRP A 41 6.64 -18.24 -0.52
N GLY A 42 7.43 -17.84 -1.52
CA GLY A 42 8.20 -16.59 -1.49
C GLY A 42 7.57 -15.44 -2.26
N GLY A 43 6.27 -15.52 -2.60
CA GLY A 43 5.54 -14.35 -3.04
C GLY A 43 5.45 -13.38 -1.87
N GLU A 44 6.00 -12.17 -2.03
CA GLU A 44 5.80 -11.06 -1.09
C GLU A 44 4.29 -10.86 -0.89
N GLU A 45 3.77 -11.34 0.24
CA GLU A 45 2.58 -10.76 0.89
C GLU A 45 2.99 -9.36 1.38
N GLY A 46 3.28 -8.45 0.45
CA GLY A 46 3.17 -7.02 0.72
C GLY A 46 1.70 -6.70 0.91
N ASP A 47 1.40 -5.69 1.73
CA ASP A 47 0.01 -5.33 1.94
C ASP A 47 -0.65 -5.02 0.59
N LYS A 48 -1.88 -5.49 0.40
CA LYS A 48 -2.66 -5.18 -0.80
C LYS A 48 -2.89 -3.66 -0.92
N TYR A 49 -2.84 -2.93 0.19
CA TYR A 49 -3.01 -1.49 0.27
C TYR A 49 -1.73 -0.71 -0.06
N ASP A 50 -0.53 -1.24 0.23
CA ASP A 50 0.77 -0.64 -0.14
C ASP A 50 0.90 -0.36 -1.65
N LYS A 51 0.20 -1.15 -2.46
CA LYS A 51 0.25 -1.07 -3.93
C LYS A 51 -0.87 -0.22 -4.54
N MET A 52 -1.76 0.35 -3.73
CA MET A 52 -2.92 1.10 -4.24
C MET A 52 -2.57 2.50 -4.72
N MET A 53 -1.52 3.11 -4.17
CA MET A 53 -1.11 4.47 -4.50
C MET A 53 0.32 4.49 -5.07
N GLY A 54 0.63 5.48 -5.91
CA GLY A 54 1.95 5.60 -6.54
C GLY A 54 2.98 6.27 -5.64
N ASP A 55 4.26 5.94 -5.81
CA ASP A 55 5.39 6.59 -5.12
C ASP A 55 5.96 7.79 -5.90
N GLU A 56 5.43 8.08 -7.09
CA GLU A 56 5.80 9.25 -7.89
C GLU A 56 5.45 10.54 -7.14
N ALA A 57 6.41 11.45 -7.02
CA ALA A 57 6.19 12.75 -6.40
C ALA A 57 5.23 13.63 -7.22
N SER A 58 4.24 14.22 -6.55
CA SER A 58 3.36 15.22 -7.13
C SER A 58 4.09 16.57 -7.35
N PRO A 59 3.78 17.32 -8.42
CA PRO A 59 4.24 18.70 -8.60
C PRO A 59 3.84 19.66 -7.48
N ASN A 60 2.84 19.29 -6.66
CA ASN A 60 2.37 19.98 -5.47
C ASN A 60 2.30 21.53 -5.63
N PRO A 61 1.43 22.05 -6.52
CA PRO A 61 1.42 23.47 -6.88
C PRO A 61 0.99 24.40 -5.73
N TYR A 62 0.36 23.86 -4.68
CA TYR A 62 -0.12 24.59 -3.51
C TYR A 62 0.73 24.35 -2.26
N ARG A 63 1.88 23.67 -2.37
CA ARG A 63 2.74 23.30 -1.21
C ARG A 63 1.94 22.64 -0.08
N LEU A 64 1.05 21.73 -0.46
CA LEU A 64 0.20 20.96 0.43
C LEU A 64 1.09 20.09 1.32
N THR A 65 0.88 20.15 2.64
CA THR A 65 1.58 19.34 3.63
C THR A 65 0.63 18.95 4.75
N ILE A 66 0.79 17.76 5.30
CA ILE A 66 0.09 17.34 6.53
C ILE A 66 0.74 18.13 7.67
N SER A 67 -0.01 19.02 8.31
CA SER A 67 0.50 19.93 9.34
C SER A 67 0.19 19.47 10.76
N GLU A 68 -0.92 18.78 10.96
CA GLU A 68 -1.35 18.30 12.27
C GLU A 68 -2.14 17.00 12.16
N ILE A 69 -2.03 16.18 13.20
CA ILE A 69 -2.82 14.97 13.42
C ILE A 69 -3.31 15.03 14.87
N TYR A 70 -4.61 14.87 15.06
CA TYR A 70 -5.25 14.92 16.36
C TYR A 70 -6.07 13.65 16.60
N LEU A 71 -5.75 12.98 17.71
CA LEU A 71 -6.42 11.77 18.19
C LEU A 71 -6.98 12.07 19.58
N GLY A 72 -8.23 12.51 19.66
CA GLY A 72 -8.92 12.84 20.90
C GLY A 72 -10.12 11.94 21.16
N GLU A 73 -10.57 11.89 22.42
CA GLU A 73 -11.80 11.16 22.77
C GLU A 73 -13.01 11.79 22.07
N GLY A 74 -13.52 11.12 21.04
CA GLY A 74 -14.73 11.52 20.29
C GLY A 74 -14.51 12.56 19.20
N GLU A 75 -13.26 12.95 18.94
CA GLU A 75 -12.90 13.82 17.83
C GLU A 75 -11.51 13.46 17.31
N GLU A 76 -11.45 13.21 16.01
CA GLU A 76 -10.26 12.74 15.32
C GLU A 76 -10.18 13.45 13.97
N TYR A 77 -9.04 14.09 13.71
CA TYR A 77 -8.84 14.84 12.48
C TYR A 77 -7.36 14.90 12.10
N PHE A 78 -7.13 15.22 10.84
CA PHE A 78 -5.83 15.71 10.37
C PHE A 78 -5.99 17.01 9.60
N GLU A 79 -4.95 17.82 9.65
CA GLU A 79 -4.89 19.11 8.99
C GLU A 79 -3.92 19.06 7.81
N ILE A 80 -4.35 19.60 6.68
CA ILE A 80 -3.52 19.85 5.51
C ILE A 80 -3.33 21.35 5.39
N TYR A 81 -2.10 21.80 5.57
CA TYR A 81 -1.70 23.17 5.25
C TYR A 81 -1.73 23.39 3.73
N VAL A 82 -2.34 24.50 3.32
CA VAL A 82 -2.39 24.98 1.94
C VAL A 82 -1.58 26.26 1.84
N GLY A 83 -0.41 26.15 1.22
CA GLY A 83 0.46 27.29 0.94
C GLY A 83 -0.01 28.11 -0.25
N GLU A 84 0.72 29.20 -0.53
CA GLU A 84 0.47 30.01 -1.72
C GLU A 84 0.70 29.20 -2.99
N GLY A 85 -0.39 28.92 -3.72
CA GLY A 85 -0.36 28.39 -5.07
C GLY A 85 -0.55 29.47 -6.14
N ASP A 86 -0.59 29.04 -7.41
CA ASP A 86 -0.89 29.92 -8.54
C ASP A 86 -2.35 30.46 -8.54
N GLY A 87 -3.17 29.97 -7.60
CA GLY A 87 -4.55 30.38 -7.37
C GLY A 87 -5.52 29.95 -8.47
N ASN A 88 -5.10 29.06 -9.37
CA ASN A 88 -5.91 28.59 -10.48
C ASN A 88 -6.20 27.09 -10.36
N GLY A 89 -7.49 26.76 -10.29
CA GLY A 89 -7.97 25.38 -10.34
C GLY A 89 -8.65 24.95 -9.04
N THR A 90 -8.76 23.63 -8.87
CA THR A 90 -9.40 23.01 -7.71
C THR A 90 -8.42 22.00 -7.14
N ILE A 91 -8.29 21.97 -5.82
CA ILE A 91 -7.48 20.99 -5.10
C ILE A 91 -8.29 19.70 -5.03
N LYS A 92 -7.75 18.60 -5.56
CA LYS A 92 -8.38 17.28 -5.53
C LYS A 92 -7.39 16.30 -4.94
N LEU A 93 -7.81 15.69 -3.84
CA LEU A 93 -6.93 14.95 -2.97
C LEU A 93 -7.46 13.56 -2.72
N LYS A 94 -6.54 12.64 -2.46
CA LYS A 94 -6.80 11.34 -1.90
C LYS A 94 -5.98 11.18 -0.63
N VAL A 95 -6.54 10.46 0.35
CA VAL A 95 -5.88 10.16 1.62
C VAL A 95 -6.00 8.68 1.92
N THR A 96 -5.00 8.12 2.59
CA THR A 96 -4.98 6.70 2.97
C THR A 96 -4.17 6.52 4.24
N THR A 97 -4.59 5.57 5.08
CA THR A 97 -3.82 5.04 6.21
C THR A 97 -3.05 3.78 5.84
N TYR A 98 -3.17 3.32 4.58
CA TYR A 98 -2.62 2.05 4.08
C TYR A 98 -3.18 0.80 4.77
N ASP A 99 -4.15 0.94 5.67
CA ASP A 99 -4.91 -0.17 6.25
C ASP A 99 -6.21 -0.48 5.48
N GLU A 100 -6.69 0.49 4.70
CA GLU A 100 -7.94 0.42 3.95
C GLU A 100 -7.84 1.07 2.56
N ASN A 101 -8.96 1.09 1.83
CA ASN A 101 -9.00 1.78 0.54
C ASN A 101 -8.80 3.28 0.72
N PRO A 102 -8.05 3.94 -0.17
CA PRO A 102 -7.90 5.39 -0.15
C PRO A 102 -9.24 6.13 -0.26
N PHE A 103 -9.43 7.17 0.55
CA PHE A 103 -10.56 8.07 0.46
C PHE A 103 -10.27 9.18 -0.54
N THR A 104 -11.21 9.41 -1.47
CA THR A 104 -11.17 10.59 -2.35
C THR A 104 -11.89 11.73 -1.66
N LEU A 105 -11.18 12.81 -1.38
CA LEU A 105 -11.77 14.00 -0.76
C LEU A 105 -12.58 14.81 -1.78
N PRO A 106 -13.65 15.50 -1.35
CA PRO A 106 -14.30 16.52 -2.15
C PRO A 106 -13.31 17.54 -2.71
N ALA A 107 -13.59 18.04 -3.91
CA ALA A 107 -12.72 19.02 -4.55
C ALA A 107 -12.84 20.39 -3.82
N VAL A 108 -11.70 20.94 -3.41
CA VAL A 108 -11.61 22.19 -2.63
C VAL A 108 -11.23 23.37 -3.51
N THR A 109 -11.96 24.47 -3.36
CA THR A 109 -11.67 25.72 -4.07
C THR A 109 -10.63 26.51 -3.28
N PRO A 110 -9.42 26.72 -3.84
CA PRO A 110 -8.37 27.46 -3.15
C PRO A 110 -8.69 28.95 -3.06
N SER A 111 -8.27 29.58 -1.97
CA SER A 111 -8.26 31.03 -1.82
C SER A 111 -6.82 31.57 -1.90
N ARG A 112 -6.67 32.89 -1.92
CA ARG A 112 -5.33 33.51 -1.88
C ARG A 112 -4.84 33.58 -0.43
N GLY A 113 -3.62 33.14 -0.21
CA GLY A 113 -2.95 33.20 1.09
C GLY A 113 -2.84 31.82 1.74
N PHE A 114 -2.51 31.83 3.03
CA PHE A 114 -2.37 30.61 3.82
C PHE A 114 -3.74 30.14 4.30
N SER A 115 -4.04 28.86 4.10
CA SER A 115 -5.31 28.26 4.48
C SER A 115 -5.12 26.79 4.88
N TYR A 116 -6.17 26.16 5.40
CA TYR A 116 -6.12 24.80 5.91
C TYR A 116 -7.30 23.97 5.43
N ILE A 117 -7.08 22.70 5.12
CA ILE A 117 -8.13 21.71 4.94
C ILE A 117 -8.09 20.81 6.17
N VAL A 118 -9.14 20.81 6.97
CA VAL A 118 -9.27 19.93 8.14
C VAL A 118 -10.19 18.79 7.75
N VAL A 119 -9.72 17.57 7.91
CA VAL A 119 -10.45 16.35 7.55
C VAL A 119 -10.78 15.59 8.83
N TYR A 120 -12.08 15.44 9.10
CA TYR A 120 -12.62 14.69 10.23
C TYR A 120 -13.07 13.31 9.77
N SER A 121 -12.79 12.27 10.56
CA SER A 121 -13.31 10.92 10.31
C SER A 121 -14.84 10.85 10.49
N GLY A 122 -15.36 11.54 11.50
CA GLY A 122 -16.77 11.50 11.89
C GLY A 122 -17.77 12.14 10.91
N GLU A 123 -19.02 12.21 11.37
CA GLU A 123 -20.15 12.77 10.61
C GLU A 123 -20.16 14.31 10.60
N GLY A 124 -20.56 14.89 9.45
CA GLY A 124 -20.78 16.32 9.34
C GLY A 124 -21.02 16.80 7.91
N GLU A 125 -21.29 18.10 7.76
CA GLU A 125 -21.47 18.75 6.47
C GLU A 125 -20.16 19.37 6.01
N SER A 126 -19.66 18.93 4.85
CA SER A 126 -18.39 19.41 4.33
C SER A 126 -18.51 20.80 3.72
N ASP A 127 -17.58 21.68 4.07
CA ASP A 127 -17.31 22.96 3.43
C ASP A 127 -16.02 22.85 2.61
N THR A 128 -16.10 23.18 1.33
CA THR A 128 -14.98 23.03 0.37
C THR A 128 -14.49 24.36 -0.17
N ASP A 129 -14.89 25.48 0.44
CA ASP A 129 -14.42 26.82 0.07
C ASP A 129 -13.40 27.34 1.08
N LEU A 130 -12.17 27.61 0.63
CA LEU A 130 -11.12 28.16 1.50
C LEU A 130 -11.20 29.68 1.68
N SER A 131 -12.29 30.33 1.27
CA SER A 131 -12.41 31.81 1.27
C SER A 131 -12.29 32.45 2.66
N ASP A 132 -12.59 31.71 3.73
CA ASP A 132 -12.42 32.13 5.12
C ASP A 132 -11.10 31.61 5.76
N GLY A 133 -10.30 30.88 5.00
CA GLY A 133 -9.04 30.28 5.41
C GLY A 133 -9.12 28.82 5.85
N VAL A 134 -10.31 28.21 5.91
CA VAL A 134 -10.46 26.82 6.35
C VAL A 134 -11.59 26.07 5.64
N ALA A 135 -11.24 24.94 5.00
CA ALA A 135 -12.22 23.97 4.51
C ALA A 135 -12.34 22.84 5.54
N ARG A 136 -13.57 22.38 5.81
CA ARG A 136 -13.84 21.26 6.72
C ARG A 136 -14.45 20.13 5.93
N ILE A 137 -13.80 18.97 5.93
CA ILE A 137 -14.26 17.79 5.22
C ILE A 137 -14.58 16.71 6.24
N PHE A 138 -15.72 16.06 6.07
CA PHE A 138 -16.16 14.95 6.91
C PHE A 138 -16.20 13.68 6.07
N LEU A 139 -15.44 12.66 6.47
CA LEU A 139 -15.44 11.36 5.79
C LEU A 139 -16.77 10.62 5.96
N ASN A 140 -17.55 10.96 7.01
CA ASN A 140 -18.83 10.34 7.32
C ASN A 140 -18.72 8.80 7.40
N ILE A 141 -17.67 8.33 8.06
CA ILE A 141 -17.46 6.90 8.32
C ILE A 141 -17.87 6.55 9.75
N ASP A 142 -18.30 5.30 9.94
CA ASP A 142 -18.56 4.76 11.26
C ASP A 142 -17.24 4.21 11.85
N GLY A 143 -16.68 4.91 12.85
CA GLY A 143 -15.45 4.52 13.53
C GLY A 143 -14.29 5.50 13.31
N ASP A 144 -13.10 5.08 13.72
CA ASP A 144 -11.89 5.90 13.63
C ASP A 144 -11.22 5.68 12.26
N PHE A 145 -10.73 6.75 11.63
CA PHE A 145 -9.94 6.67 10.40
C PHE A 145 -8.45 6.46 10.74
N LEU A 146 -7.96 7.20 11.72
CA LEU A 146 -6.59 7.21 12.22
C LEU A 146 -6.48 6.36 13.50
N GLU A 147 -5.40 5.58 13.62
CA GLU A 147 -5.09 4.83 14.85
C GLU A 147 -3.88 5.44 15.63
N GLU A 148 -3.64 5.02 16.89
CA GLU A 148 -2.54 5.53 17.74
C GLU A 148 -1.12 5.32 17.15
N SER A 149 -0.97 4.40 16.19
CA SER A 149 0.28 4.11 15.50
C SER A 149 0.03 3.81 14.02
N ASP A 150 -0.02 4.87 13.23
CA ASP A 150 -0.48 4.79 11.85
C ASP A 150 0.35 5.71 10.93
N GLU A 151 0.05 5.66 9.64
CA GLU A 151 0.79 6.21 8.51
C GLU A 151 -0.20 6.91 7.58
N LEU A 152 -0.14 8.24 7.50
CA LEU A 152 -1.05 9.03 6.68
C LEU A 152 -0.35 9.44 5.38
N GLY A 153 -0.86 8.94 4.26
CA GLY A 153 -0.45 9.33 2.92
C GLY A 153 -1.41 10.35 2.30
N LEU A 154 -0.87 11.45 1.79
CA LEU A 154 -1.61 12.47 1.03
C LEU A 154 -1.21 12.42 -0.44
N TYR A 155 -2.21 12.38 -1.33
CA TYR A 155 -2.03 12.15 -2.75
C TYR A 155 -2.85 13.08 -3.62
N ASP A 156 -2.39 13.35 -4.84
CA ASP A 156 -3.19 14.06 -5.83
C ASP A 156 -4.18 13.14 -6.57
N GLU A 157 -5.03 13.71 -7.43
CA GLU A 157 -6.05 12.96 -8.19
C GLU A 157 -5.48 11.83 -9.08
N LYS A 158 -4.17 11.87 -9.39
CA LYS A 158 -3.46 10.90 -10.23
C LYS A 158 -2.65 9.89 -9.42
N ASP A 159 -2.92 9.76 -8.13
CA ASP A 159 -2.27 8.82 -7.21
C ASP A 159 -0.78 9.10 -7.00
N ARG A 160 -0.34 10.35 -7.20
CA ARG A 160 1.04 10.77 -6.94
C ARG A 160 1.17 11.33 -5.53
N LEU A 161 2.25 10.96 -4.85
CA LEU A 161 2.50 11.31 -3.46
C LEU A 161 2.77 12.81 -3.31
N ILE A 162 2.00 13.46 -2.43
CA ILE A 162 2.16 14.86 -2.05
C ILE A 162 2.97 14.94 -0.76
N ASP A 163 2.52 14.23 0.27
CA ASP A 163 3.14 14.22 1.60
C ASP A 163 2.82 12.90 2.33
N PHE A 164 3.62 12.58 3.32
CA PHE A 164 3.49 11.37 4.13
C PHE A 164 3.97 11.62 5.56
N VAL A 165 3.17 11.23 6.53
CA VAL A 165 3.50 11.31 7.95
C VAL A 165 3.28 9.95 8.60
N ARG A 166 4.18 9.58 9.50
CA ARG A 166 4.06 8.40 10.36
C ARG A 166 4.23 8.81 11.81
N TRP A 167 3.39 8.28 12.69
CA TRP A 167 3.48 8.49 14.14
C TRP A 167 3.34 7.16 14.87
N GLY A 168 3.60 7.17 16.18
CA GLY A 168 3.42 6.00 17.06
C GLY A 168 4.33 4.79 16.81
N GLY A 169 5.01 4.70 15.66
CA GLY A 169 5.88 3.57 15.30
C GLY A 169 5.39 2.69 14.14
N GLY A 170 4.29 3.04 13.44
CA GLY A 170 3.74 2.48 12.17
C GLY A 170 4.26 1.11 11.73
N GLY A 171 4.03 0.08 12.51
CA GLY A 171 4.80 -1.17 12.44
C GLY A 171 4.38 -2.13 11.33
N GLY A 172 3.89 -1.68 10.15
CA GLY A 172 3.37 -2.60 9.13
C GLY A 172 2.32 -3.52 9.75
N ASP A 173 1.25 -2.91 10.25
CA ASP A 173 0.22 -3.63 10.98
C ASP A 173 -0.32 -4.76 10.09
N ARG A 174 -0.54 -5.93 10.71
CA ARG A 174 -1.15 -7.04 9.99
C ARG A 174 -2.58 -6.61 9.66
N ALA A 175 -2.88 -6.51 8.37
CA ALA A 175 -4.23 -6.35 7.85
C ALA A 175 -5.22 -7.18 8.70
N ARG A 176 -6.19 -6.49 9.33
CA ARG A 176 -7.24 -7.13 10.13
C ARG A 176 -8.24 -7.90 9.25
#